data_AF-A0A821IZU8-F1
#
_entry.id   AF-A0A821IZU8-F1
#
_cell.length_a   1.000
_cell.length_b   1.000
_cell.length_c   1.000
_cell.angle_alpha   90.00
_cell.angle_beta   90.00
_cell.angle_gamma   90.00
#
_symmetry.space_group_name_H-M   'P 1'
#
loop_
_entity.id
_entity.type
_entity.pdbx_description
1 polymer ?
#
loop_
_entity_poly.entity_id
_entity_poly.type
_entity_poly.pdbx_seq_one_letter_code
_entity_poly.pdbx_strand_id
1 'polypeptide(L)'
;MSSLTTEKSSCSAQCHVSRNKLCESGEQNYSINHSIKHQEKLRKQMEKVNIYHNQIRQLVIDDKKKFSNHPLMKKVDDWERQSILKIQQTANDIREQLKQVCTKHTIEMNELLTEISQQLNKARTQNNYIETDIKFWFNKLNEFKNDLLTPKTINIIPDENNNSFINKIKLSQISLDTFHRAVGDIQATNNGFTLIHGPSNGDATIRGKKEYYSGTHIFRFQIEKLGIPKWVFFGIISKNIPSQANLYKTPTVYGWAGHHQVWLNGFH
;
A
#
# COMPACT_ATOMS: atom_id res chain seq x y z
N MET A 1 -7.33 81.49 49.40
CA MET A 1 -6.25 82.48 49.17
C MET A 1 -5.20 81.79 48.30
N SER A 2 -4.80 82.19 47.10
CA SER A 2 -5.16 83.26 46.17
C SER A 2 -4.47 82.90 44.83
N SER A 3 -5.16 83.15 43.71
CA SER A 3 -4.72 83.54 42.34
C SER A 3 -3.42 82.97 41.72
N LEU A 4 -3.48 82.30 40.55
CA LEU A 4 -3.24 82.86 39.17
C LEU A 4 -1.89 83.58 39.05
N THR A 5 -0.94 83.16 38.21
CA THR A 5 -0.91 83.32 36.74
C THR A 5 0.07 82.32 36.08
N THR A 6 -0.34 81.51 35.11
CA THR A 6 -0.24 81.75 33.65
C THR A 6 1.17 82.14 33.16
N GLU A 7 1.92 81.16 32.65
CA GLU A 7 2.74 81.29 31.43
C GLU A 7 3.10 79.88 30.91
N LYS A 8 2.06 79.18 30.46
CA LYS A 8 2.19 78.03 29.57
C LYS A 8 2.29 78.62 28.18
N SER A 9 3.50 78.85 27.67
CA SER A 9 3.70 79.15 26.25
C SER A 9 3.35 77.91 25.44
N SER A 10 2.09 77.88 25.01
CA SER A 10 1.52 76.86 24.14
C SER A 10 2.22 76.92 22.78
N CYS A 11 3.06 75.92 22.48
CA CYS A 11 3.40 75.60 21.10
C CYS A 11 2.41 74.52 20.62
N SER A 12 1.17 74.94 20.42
CA SER A 12 0.10 74.16 19.81
C SER A 12 -0.01 74.53 18.33
N ALA A 13 0.77 73.86 17.48
CA ALA A 13 0.45 73.77 16.07
C ALA A 13 1.17 72.55 15.47
N GLN A 14 0.40 71.62 14.92
CA GLN A 14 0.88 70.51 14.10
C GLN A 14 1.96 70.96 13.11
N CYS A 15 3.20 70.51 13.33
CA CYS A 15 4.24 70.57 12.32
C CYS A 15 4.11 69.32 11.42
N HIS A 16 3.13 69.34 10.50
CA HIS A 16 3.06 68.39 9.38
C HIS A 16 4.06 68.84 8.30
N VAL A 17 5.36 68.60 8.52
CA VAL A 17 6.38 68.84 7.49
C VAL A 17 6.44 67.62 6.57
N SER A 18 5.44 67.52 5.70
CA SER A 18 5.64 66.92 4.39
C SER A 18 6.56 67.84 3.59
N ARG A 19 7.43 67.26 2.74
CA ARG A 19 8.59 67.86 2.04
C ARG A 19 8.43 69.24 1.38
N ASN A 20 7.21 69.75 1.22
CA ASN A 20 6.92 71.05 0.62
C ASN A 20 5.91 71.82 1.49
N LYS A 21 6.36 72.83 2.26
CA LYS A 21 5.68 74.12 2.46
C LYS A 21 6.49 75.04 3.37
N LEU A 22 6.64 76.29 2.92
CA LEU A 22 7.25 77.41 3.63
C LEU A 22 6.57 77.63 4.99
N CYS A 23 7.37 77.83 6.03
CA CYS A 23 6.90 78.46 7.27
C CYS A 23 6.84 79.98 7.03
N GLU A 24 5.64 80.53 6.82
CA GLU A 24 5.44 81.98 6.81
C GLU A 24 5.07 82.50 8.21
N SER A 25 5.78 83.57 8.57
CA SER A 25 5.55 84.55 9.64
C SER A 25 5.89 84.16 11.09
N GLY A 26 6.87 84.91 11.62
CA GLY A 26 7.12 85.08 13.06
C GLY A 26 8.31 84.29 13.60
N GLU A 27 9.43 84.97 13.88
CA GLU A 27 10.66 84.45 14.53
C GLU A 27 11.54 83.50 13.71
N GLN A 28 12.25 84.09 12.74
CA GLN A 28 13.19 83.38 11.84
C GLN A 28 14.22 82.50 12.57
N ASN A 29 14.64 82.82 13.79
CA ASN A 29 15.63 82.02 14.54
C ASN A 29 15.03 80.79 15.26
N TYR A 30 13.77 80.86 15.72
CA TYR A 30 13.13 79.75 16.42
C TYR A 30 12.64 78.66 15.45
N SER A 31 12.14 79.05 14.27
CA SER A 31 11.76 78.09 13.21
C SER A 31 12.96 77.31 12.65
N ILE A 32 14.10 77.98 12.44
CA ILE A 32 15.33 77.32 11.96
C ILE A 32 15.88 76.36 13.01
N ASN A 33 15.97 76.78 14.27
CA ASN A 33 16.46 75.92 15.35
C ASN A 33 15.53 74.72 15.62
N HIS A 34 14.22 74.88 15.48
CA HIS A 34 13.26 73.77 15.57
C HIS A 34 13.40 72.79 14.40
N SER A 35 13.54 73.30 13.16
CA SER A 35 13.79 72.50 11.96
C SER A 35 15.10 71.71 12.06
N ILE A 36 16.18 72.33 12.53
CA ILE A 36 17.48 71.65 12.74
C ILE A 36 17.36 70.54 13.77
N LYS A 37 16.74 70.80 14.94
CA LYS A 37 16.50 69.77 15.96
C LYS A 37 15.62 68.62 15.45
N HIS A 38 14.63 68.93 14.62
CA HIS A 38 13.78 67.92 13.98
C HIS A 38 14.55 67.08 12.96
N GLN A 39 15.35 67.71 12.10
CA GLN A 39 16.23 67.05 11.14
C GLN A 39 17.26 66.15 11.83
N GLU A 40 17.85 66.59 12.96
CA GLU A 40 18.74 65.77 13.77
C GLU A 40 18.03 64.53 14.35
N LYS A 41 16.79 64.69 14.81
CA LYS A 41 15.97 63.57 15.31
C LYS A 41 15.67 62.57 14.18
N LEU A 42 15.28 63.06 13.00
CA LEU A 42 15.07 62.21 11.82
C LEU A 42 16.36 61.53 11.37
N ARG A 43 17.51 62.20 11.42
CA ARG A 43 18.83 61.61 11.11
C ARG A 43 19.14 60.44 12.02
N LYS A 44 18.92 60.61 13.34
CA LYS A 44 19.09 59.53 14.33
C LYS A 44 18.15 58.36 14.08
N GLN A 45 16.91 58.60 13.64
CA GLN A 45 15.98 57.53 13.28
C GLN A 45 16.43 56.80 12.00
N MET A 46 16.87 57.54 10.99
CA MET A 46 17.38 56.97 9.74
C MET A 46 18.64 56.11 9.98
N GLU A 47 19.52 56.54 10.88
CA GLU A 47 20.70 55.78 11.27
C GLU A 47 20.34 54.44 11.92
N LYS A 48 19.32 54.42 12.79
CA LYS A 48 18.77 53.16 13.36
C LYS A 48 18.20 52.25 12.26
N VAL A 49 17.48 52.81 11.29
CA VAL A 49 16.96 52.05 10.14
C VAL A 49 18.11 51.46 9.32
N ASN A 50 19.17 52.22 9.04
CA ASN A 50 20.35 51.73 8.32
C ASN A 50 21.08 50.63 9.06
N ILE A 51 21.24 50.75 10.39
CA ILE A 51 21.84 49.69 11.21
C ILE A 51 21.01 48.41 11.12
N TYR A 52 19.69 48.51 11.30
CA TYR A 52 18.79 47.37 11.23
C TYR A 52 18.75 46.74 9.83
N HIS A 53 18.73 47.56 8.77
CA HIS A 53 18.85 47.10 7.38
C HIS A 53 20.14 46.31 7.17
N ASN A 54 21.27 46.81 7.65
CA ASN A 54 22.56 46.13 7.49
C ASN A 54 22.62 44.82 8.28
N GLN A 55 22.00 44.76 9.47
CA GLN A 55 21.86 43.52 10.24
C GLN A 55 21.03 42.48 9.47
N ILE A 56 19.87 42.86 8.92
CA ILE A 56 19.05 41.97 8.10
C ILE A 56 19.83 41.50 6.87
N ARG A 57 20.52 42.41 6.18
CA ARG A 57 21.33 42.08 5.00
C ARG A 57 22.41 41.05 5.33
N GLN A 58 23.07 41.17 6.48
CA GLN A 58 24.04 40.17 6.93
C GLN A 58 23.38 38.82 7.23
N LEU A 59 22.22 38.81 7.89
CA LEU A 59 21.46 37.57 8.12
C LEU A 59 21.11 36.86 6.80
N VAL A 60 20.70 37.60 5.77
CA VAL A 60 20.40 37.03 4.44
C VAL A 60 21.65 36.49 3.75
N ILE A 61 22.79 37.18 3.87
CA ILE A 61 24.07 36.71 3.31
C ILE A 61 24.54 35.43 4.02
N ASP A 62 24.43 35.38 5.34
CA ASP A 62 24.84 34.24 6.15
C ASP A 62 23.93 33.03 5.95
N ASP A 63 22.62 33.26 5.80
CA ASP A 63 21.64 32.22 5.46
C ASP A 63 21.96 31.59 4.10
N LYS A 64 22.27 32.41 3.09
CA LYS A 64 22.69 31.93 1.76
C LYS A 64 23.96 31.08 1.82
N LYS A 65 24.91 31.39 2.70
CA LYS A 65 26.15 30.62 2.87
C LYS A 65 25.94 29.30 3.62
N LYS A 66 24.91 29.20 4.47
CA LYS A 66 24.65 28.05 5.34
C LYS A 66 23.31 27.38 5.05
N PHE A 67 22.89 27.36 3.79
CA PHE A 67 21.61 26.79 3.37
C PHE A 67 21.44 25.32 3.77
N SER A 68 22.54 24.55 3.81
CA SER A 68 22.54 23.16 4.30
C SER A 68 22.13 23.02 5.78
N ASN A 69 22.31 24.07 6.59
CA ASN A 69 21.89 24.10 7.99
C ASN A 69 20.53 24.76 8.19
N HIS A 70 19.86 25.19 7.11
CA HIS A 70 18.57 25.86 7.18
C HIS A 70 17.51 24.93 7.81
N PRO A 71 16.62 25.43 8.69
CA PRO A 71 15.60 24.59 9.32
C PRO A 71 14.69 23.86 8.34
N LEU A 72 14.40 24.44 7.16
CA LEU A 72 13.62 23.74 6.13
C LEU A 72 14.42 22.62 5.46
N MET A 73 15.74 22.76 5.30
CA MET A 73 16.58 21.67 4.78
C MET A 73 16.55 20.50 5.76
N LYS A 74 16.71 20.76 7.06
CA LYS A 74 16.60 19.71 8.10
C LYS A 74 15.26 18.97 8.05
N LYS A 75 14.15 19.66 7.74
CA LYS A 75 12.85 19.01 7.58
C LYS A 75 12.83 18.04 6.39
N VAL A 76 13.51 18.39 5.30
CA VAL A 76 13.66 17.50 4.13
C VAL A 76 14.54 16.30 4.50
N ASP A 77 15.69 16.54 5.14
CA ASP A 77 16.60 15.47 5.58
C ASP A 77 15.92 14.51 6.56
N ASP A 78 15.13 15.04 7.51
CA ASP A 78 14.36 14.25 8.46
C ASP A 78 13.27 13.43 7.76
N TRP A 79 12.57 14.01 6.79
CA TRP A 79 11.57 13.32 6.00
C TRP A 79 12.19 12.19 5.17
N GLU A 80 13.33 12.42 4.53
CA GLU A 80 14.07 11.42 3.75
C GLU A 80 14.48 10.25 4.66
N ARG A 81 15.12 10.55 5.78
CA ARG A 81 15.57 9.54 6.76
C ARG A 81 14.41 8.70 7.28
N GLN A 82 13.30 9.33 7.68
CA GLN A 82 12.13 8.62 8.17
C GLN A 82 11.48 7.75 7.08
N SER A 83 11.47 8.23 5.84
CA SER A 83 10.92 7.47 4.71
C SER A 83 11.75 6.22 4.42
N ILE A 84 13.07 6.34 4.38
CA ILE A 84 14.00 5.20 4.22
C ILE A 84 13.79 4.17 5.34
N LEU A 85 13.71 4.62 6.60
CA LEU A 85 13.49 3.73 7.73
C LEU A 85 12.18 2.94 7.60
N LYS A 86 11.08 3.58 7.19
CA LYS A 86 9.80 2.90 6.98
C LYS A 86 9.87 1.86 5.86
N ILE A 87 10.57 2.16 4.77
CA ILE A 87 10.79 1.21 3.67
C ILE A 87 11.58 0.00 4.17
N GLN A 88 12.67 0.23 4.91
CA GLN A 88 13.51 -0.83 5.45
C GLN A 88 12.75 -1.70 6.45
N GLN A 89 11.98 -1.10 7.36
CA GLN A 89 11.12 -1.83 8.30
C GLN A 89 10.12 -2.72 7.55
N THR A 90 9.37 -2.14 6.60
CA THR A 90 8.41 -2.90 5.78
C THR A 90 9.08 -4.06 5.05
N ALA A 91 10.26 -3.84 4.47
CA ALA A 91 11.01 -4.88 3.78
C ALA A 91 11.46 -6.00 4.73
N ASN A 92 11.90 -5.65 5.95
CA ASN A 92 12.31 -6.64 6.96
C ASN A 92 11.13 -7.46 7.47
N ASP A 93 9.98 -6.84 7.71
CA ASP A 93 8.77 -7.55 8.13
C ASP A 93 8.34 -8.59 7.08
N ILE A 94 8.44 -8.24 5.80
CA ILE A 94 8.14 -9.14 4.69
C ILE A 94 9.16 -10.27 4.61
N ARG A 95 10.45 -9.98 4.81
CA ARG A 95 11.50 -11.02 4.84
C ARG A 95 11.25 -12.03 5.97
N GLU A 96 10.89 -11.56 7.16
CA GLU A 96 10.58 -12.44 8.29
C GLU A 96 9.32 -13.27 8.04
N GLN A 97 8.26 -12.68 7.50
CA GLN A 97 7.06 -13.43 7.10
C GLN A 97 7.39 -14.48 6.04
N LEU A 98 8.16 -14.11 5.01
CA LEU A 98 8.57 -15.04 3.95
C LEU A 98 9.38 -16.21 4.53
N LYS A 99 10.31 -15.92 5.45
CA LYS A 99 11.09 -16.93 6.15
C LYS A 99 10.18 -17.90 6.90
N GLN A 100 9.20 -17.40 7.65
CA GLN A 100 8.26 -18.26 8.38
C GLN A 100 7.45 -19.17 7.44
N VAL A 101 6.93 -18.63 6.35
CA VAL A 101 6.14 -19.42 5.38
C VAL A 101 7.04 -20.45 4.68
N CYS A 102 8.24 -20.07 4.26
CA CYS A 102 9.21 -21.01 3.67
C CYS A 102 9.61 -22.11 4.66
N THR A 103 9.89 -21.78 5.91
CA THR A 103 10.21 -22.77 6.94
C THR A 103 9.06 -23.76 7.14
N LYS A 104 7.82 -23.27 7.24
CA LYS A 104 6.65 -24.14 7.32
C LYS A 104 6.53 -25.06 6.10
N HIS A 105 6.70 -24.52 4.91
CA HIS A 105 6.67 -25.31 3.68
C HIS A 105 7.76 -26.38 3.66
N THR A 106 8.99 -26.05 4.09
CA THR A 106 10.09 -27.03 4.22
C THR A 106 9.76 -28.15 5.20
N ILE A 107 9.09 -27.86 6.32
CA ILE A 107 8.66 -28.87 7.29
C ILE A 107 7.64 -29.82 6.66
N GLU A 108 6.60 -29.28 6.02
CA GLU A 108 5.58 -30.08 5.31
C GLU A 108 6.21 -30.96 4.21
N MET A 109 7.20 -30.42 3.49
CA MET A 109 7.93 -31.19 2.46
C MET A 109 8.76 -32.32 3.07
N ASN A 110 9.41 -32.11 4.21
CA ASN A 110 10.18 -33.15 4.89
C ASN A 110 9.30 -34.30 5.37
N GLU A 111 8.07 -34.03 5.82
CA GLU A 111 7.10 -35.07 6.19
C GLU A 111 6.73 -35.93 4.97
N LEU A 112 6.45 -35.31 3.82
CA LEU A 112 6.14 -36.01 2.58
C LEU A 112 7.32 -36.83 2.04
N LEU A 113 8.55 -36.32 2.14
CA LEU A 113 9.77 -37.07 1.79
C LEU A 113 9.99 -38.27 2.72
N THR A 114 9.65 -38.12 4.00
CA THR A 114 9.69 -39.22 4.97
C THR A 114 8.67 -40.30 4.58
N GLU A 115 7.47 -39.93 4.15
CA GLU A 115 6.46 -40.88 3.66
C GLU A 115 6.94 -41.64 2.41
N ILE A 116 7.50 -40.95 1.42
CA ILE A 116 8.07 -41.61 0.23
C ILE A 116 9.20 -42.56 0.63
N SER A 117 10.06 -42.15 1.57
CA SER A 117 11.14 -43.00 2.07
C SER A 117 10.62 -44.28 2.72
N GLN A 118 9.52 -44.21 3.48
CA GLN A 118 8.85 -45.37 4.06
C GLN A 118 8.24 -46.26 2.98
N GLN A 119 7.55 -45.69 1.99
CA GLN A 119 6.97 -46.45 0.88
C GLN A 119 8.05 -47.19 0.07
N LEU A 120 9.15 -46.52 -0.27
CA LEU A 120 10.29 -47.11 -0.99
C LEU A 120 10.92 -48.26 -0.19
N ASN A 121 11.15 -48.06 1.12
CA ASN A 121 11.70 -49.12 1.97
C ASN A 121 10.78 -50.33 2.07
N LYS A 122 9.47 -50.11 2.18
CA LYS A 122 8.47 -51.18 2.22
C LYS A 122 8.42 -51.94 0.90
N ALA A 123 8.35 -51.24 -0.23
CA ALA A 123 8.35 -51.85 -1.56
C ALA A 123 9.63 -52.67 -1.81
N ARG A 124 10.79 -52.14 -1.40
CA ARG A 124 12.08 -52.84 -1.53
C ARG A 124 12.16 -54.10 -0.67
N THR A 125 11.73 -54.03 0.59
CA THR A 125 11.77 -55.17 1.52
C THR A 125 10.76 -56.26 1.16
N GLN A 126 9.62 -55.89 0.61
CA GLN A 126 8.57 -56.81 0.17
C GLN A 126 8.75 -57.28 -1.28
N ASN A 127 9.77 -56.76 -1.98
CA ASN A 127 10.01 -56.96 -3.41
C ASN A 127 8.74 -56.77 -4.27
N ASN A 128 7.90 -55.80 -3.86
CA ASN A 128 6.57 -55.56 -4.40
C ASN A 128 6.50 -54.16 -5.00
N TYR A 129 7.00 -54.04 -6.23
CA TYR A 129 6.89 -52.84 -7.03
C TYR A 129 6.84 -53.21 -8.51
N ILE A 130 6.10 -52.44 -9.29
CA ILE A 130 6.06 -52.52 -10.75
C ILE A 130 6.54 -51.21 -11.37
N GLU A 131 6.75 -51.21 -12.69
CA GLU A 131 7.29 -50.04 -13.42
C GLU A 131 6.47 -48.76 -13.18
N THR A 132 5.15 -48.89 -13.02
CA THR A 132 4.28 -47.74 -12.72
C THR A 132 4.55 -47.13 -11.36
N ASP A 133 4.92 -47.92 -10.36
CA ASP A 133 5.23 -47.42 -9.00
C ASP A 133 6.54 -46.64 -9.01
N ILE A 134 7.55 -47.17 -9.72
CA ILE A 134 8.84 -46.49 -9.93
C ILE A 134 8.62 -45.15 -10.63
N LYS A 135 7.82 -45.14 -11.70
CA LYS A 135 7.50 -43.92 -12.45
C LYS A 135 6.71 -42.93 -11.59
N PHE A 136 5.79 -43.40 -10.76
CA PHE A 136 5.03 -42.58 -9.82
C PHE A 136 5.95 -41.88 -8.80
N TRP A 137 6.84 -42.61 -8.13
CA TRP A 137 7.78 -42.02 -7.17
C TRP A 137 8.73 -41.03 -7.85
N PHE A 138 9.23 -41.35 -9.04
CA PHE A 138 10.09 -40.45 -9.80
C PHE A 138 9.39 -39.14 -10.16
N ASN A 139 8.14 -39.21 -10.64
CA ASN A 139 7.33 -38.03 -10.95
C ASN A 139 7.05 -37.19 -9.69
N LYS A 140 6.66 -37.83 -8.58
CA LYS A 140 6.48 -37.16 -7.29
C LYS A 140 7.74 -36.42 -6.83
N LEU A 141 8.90 -37.08 -6.88
CA LEU A 141 10.18 -36.45 -6.51
C LEU A 141 10.53 -35.26 -7.43
N ASN A 142 10.23 -35.34 -8.72
CA ASN A 142 10.43 -34.23 -9.65
C ASN A 142 9.48 -33.05 -9.37
N GLU A 143 8.20 -33.32 -9.07
CA GLU A 143 7.24 -32.30 -8.65
C GLU A 143 7.74 -31.59 -7.38
N PHE A 144 8.22 -32.36 -6.39
CA PHE A 144 8.78 -31.81 -5.16
C PHE A 144 10.00 -30.92 -5.41
N LYS A 145 10.92 -31.34 -6.26
CA LYS A 145 12.09 -30.54 -6.62
C LYS A 145 11.68 -29.18 -7.20
N ASN A 146 10.65 -29.16 -8.04
CA ASN A 146 10.16 -27.93 -8.67
C ASN A 146 9.43 -27.02 -7.68
N ASP A 147 8.61 -27.60 -6.78
CA ASP A 147 7.89 -26.84 -5.76
C ASP A 147 8.82 -26.23 -4.71
N LEU A 148 9.96 -26.87 -4.40
CA LEU A 148 10.98 -26.31 -3.49
C LEU A 148 11.62 -25.03 -4.02
N LEU A 149 11.93 -25.00 -5.33
CA LEU A 149 12.61 -23.86 -5.97
C LEU A 149 11.64 -22.71 -6.28
N THR A 150 10.36 -23.04 -6.49
CA THR A 150 9.32 -22.10 -6.91
C THR A 150 7.99 -22.50 -6.25
N PRO A 151 7.79 -22.14 -4.97
CA PRO A 151 6.57 -22.49 -4.27
C PRO A 151 5.37 -21.78 -4.90
N LYS A 152 4.45 -22.54 -5.51
CA LYS A 152 3.26 -22.01 -6.20
C LYS A 152 2.26 -21.30 -5.27
N THR A 153 2.45 -21.45 -3.96
CA THR A 153 1.55 -20.96 -2.92
C THR A 153 1.89 -19.55 -2.43
N ILE A 154 3.01 -18.96 -2.86
CA ILE A 154 3.48 -17.66 -2.37
C ILE A 154 3.81 -16.74 -3.54
N ASN A 155 3.27 -15.52 -3.53
CA ASN A 155 3.67 -14.47 -4.46
C ASN A 155 3.90 -13.14 -3.72
N ILE A 156 4.93 -12.41 -4.15
CA ILE A 156 5.19 -11.03 -3.73
C ILE A 156 4.51 -10.12 -4.75
N ILE A 157 3.55 -9.31 -4.29
CA ILE A 157 2.80 -8.39 -5.16
C ILE A 157 2.86 -6.96 -4.62
N PRO A 158 2.72 -5.94 -5.49
CA PRO A 158 2.45 -4.58 -5.04
C PRO A 158 1.13 -4.51 -4.26
N ASP A 159 1.08 -3.66 -3.25
CA ASP A 159 -0.13 -3.36 -2.50
C ASP A 159 -0.93 -2.29 -3.24
N GLU A 160 -1.79 -2.73 -4.15
CA GLU A 160 -2.63 -1.86 -5.01
C GLU A 160 -3.60 -0.97 -4.22
N ASN A 161 -3.85 -1.27 -2.95
CA ASN A 161 -4.72 -0.45 -2.08
C ASN A 161 -4.00 0.77 -1.50
N ASN A 162 -2.70 0.93 -1.75
CA ASN A 162 -1.90 1.99 -1.16
C ASN A 162 -1.57 3.06 -2.22
N ASN A 163 -2.34 4.16 -2.22
CA ASN A 163 -2.10 5.36 -3.05
C ASN A 163 -0.90 6.19 -2.53
N SER A 164 0.24 5.53 -2.35
CA SER A 164 1.46 6.09 -1.80
C SER A 164 2.47 6.40 -2.91
N PHE A 165 3.30 7.42 -2.72
CA PHE A 165 4.44 7.74 -3.60
C PHE A 165 5.37 6.54 -3.81
N ILE A 166 5.43 5.63 -2.83
CA ILE A 166 6.09 4.32 -2.93
C ILE A 166 5.08 3.23 -2.59
N ASN A 167 4.78 2.36 -3.55
CA ASN A 167 3.90 1.22 -3.32
C ASN A 167 4.56 0.24 -2.35
N LYS A 168 3.85 -0.10 -1.28
CA LYS A 168 4.28 -1.18 -0.38
C LYS A 168 4.17 -2.50 -1.15
N ILE A 169 5.07 -3.43 -0.89
CA ILE A 169 4.92 -4.81 -1.35
C ILE A 169 4.28 -5.64 -0.24
N LYS A 170 3.57 -6.71 -0.60
CA LYS A 170 2.96 -7.64 0.36
C LYS A 170 3.09 -9.08 -0.11
N LEU A 171 3.08 -9.99 0.86
CA LEU A 171 2.94 -11.41 0.57
C LEU A 171 1.48 -11.73 0.33
N SER A 172 1.20 -12.39 -0.79
CA SER A 172 -0.08 -13.00 -1.06
C SER A 172 0.08 -14.51 -0.98
N GLN A 173 -0.68 -15.13 -0.08
CA GLN A 173 -0.77 -16.58 0.00
C GLN A 173 -1.83 -17.01 -1.02
N ILE A 174 -1.39 -17.68 -2.08
CA ILE A 174 -2.30 -18.30 -3.03
C ILE A 174 -2.80 -19.57 -2.37
N SER A 175 -4.01 -19.51 -1.83
CA SER A 175 -4.74 -20.71 -1.45
C SER A 175 -5.05 -21.50 -2.71
N LEU A 176 -4.19 -22.46 -3.03
CA LEU A 176 -4.50 -23.53 -3.97
C LEU A 176 -5.55 -24.43 -3.31
N ASP A 177 -6.82 -24.17 -3.59
CA ASP A 177 -7.89 -25.14 -3.33
C ASP A 177 -7.91 -26.15 -4.47
N THR A 178 -8.14 -27.42 -4.14
CA THR A 178 -8.22 -28.51 -5.12
C THR A 178 -9.67 -28.98 -5.24
N PHE A 179 -10.04 -29.38 -6.44
CA PHE A 179 -11.36 -29.91 -6.72
C PHE A 179 -11.45 -31.39 -6.34
N HIS A 180 -12.56 -31.79 -5.71
CA HIS A 180 -12.72 -33.17 -5.21
C HIS A 180 -14.11 -33.76 -5.45
N ARG A 181 -15.19 -33.05 -5.09
CA ARG A 181 -16.55 -33.61 -5.13
C ARG A 181 -17.20 -33.38 -6.49
N ALA A 182 -16.91 -34.25 -7.44
CA ALA A 182 -17.47 -34.25 -8.79
C ALA A 182 -18.83 -34.96 -8.86
N VAL A 183 -19.78 -34.41 -9.61
CA VAL A 183 -21.06 -35.03 -9.97
C VAL A 183 -21.34 -34.74 -11.44
N GLY A 184 -21.75 -35.78 -12.17
CA GLY A 184 -21.94 -35.71 -13.62
C GLY A 184 -20.65 -36.06 -14.38
N ASP A 185 -20.63 -35.73 -15.66
CA ASP A 185 -19.53 -36.03 -16.58
C ASP A 185 -18.40 -34.99 -16.45
N ILE A 186 -17.78 -34.94 -15.28
CA ILE A 186 -16.64 -34.07 -15.00
C ILE A 186 -15.61 -34.82 -14.18
N GLN A 187 -14.35 -34.67 -14.55
CA GLN A 187 -13.23 -35.26 -13.86
C GLN A 187 -12.21 -34.19 -13.45
N ALA A 188 -11.68 -34.36 -12.25
CA ALA A 188 -10.54 -33.62 -11.75
C ALA A 188 -9.27 -34.43 -12.06
N THR A 189 -8.40 -33.89 -12.90
CA THR A 189 -7.08 -34.46 -13.21
C THR A 189 -5.98 -33.58 -12.60
N ASN A 190 -4.72 -34.00 -12.74
CA ASN A 190 -3.55 -33.28 -12.21
C ASN A 190 -3.72 -32.95 -10.70
N ASN A 191 -3.96 -33.97 -9.87
CA ASN A 191 -4.19 -33.85 -8.43
C ASN A 191 -5.32 -32.88 -8.03
N GLY A 192 -6.33 -32.68 -8.90
CA GLY A 192 -7.47 -31.81 -8.64
C GLY A 192 -7.27 -30.35 -9.05
N PHE A 193 -6.23 -30.03 -9.82
CA PHE A 193 -5.98 -28.70 -10.37
C PHE A 193 -6.56 -28.47 -11.76
N THR A 194 -6.81 -29.54 -12.51
CA THR A 194 -7.33 -29.46 -13.88
C THR A 194 -8.71 -30.09 -13.92
N LEU A 195 -9.67 -29.39 -14.53
CA LEU A 195 -11.03 -29.88 -14.72
C LEU A 195 -11.26 -30.21 -16.18
N ILE A 196 -11.78 -31.41 -16.44
CA ILE A 196 -12.16 -31.85 -17.78
C ILE A 196 -13.63 -32.25 -17.70
N HIS A 197 -14.48 -31.51 -18.39
CA HIS A 197 -15.85 -31.92 -18.67
C HIS A 197 -15.85 -32.90 -19.84
N GLY A 198 -16.56 -34.01 -19.70
CA GLY A 198 -16.63 -35.06 -20.71
C GLY A 198 -17.57 -34.70 -21.87
N PRO A 199 -17.81 -35.65 -22.80
CA PRO A 199 -18.58 -35.38 -24.01
C PRO A 199 -20.10 -35.27 -23.80
N SER A 200 -20.62 -35.54 -22.59
CA SER A 200 -22.06 -35.49 -22.37
C SER A 200 -22.61 -34.07 -22.45
N ASN A 201 -23.86 -33.93 -22.90
CA ASN A 201 -24.59 -32.65 -22.87
C ASN A 201 -25.20 -32.34 -21.49
N GLY A 202 -24.90 -33.16 -20.48
CA GLY A 202 -25.45 -33.01 -19.14
C GLY A 202 -24.69 -31.97 -18.32
N ASP A 203 -25.42 -31.29 -17.44
CA ASP A 203 -24.81 -30.47 -16.41
C ASP A 203 -23.88 -31.34 -15.55
N ALA A 204 -22.72 -30.80 -15.22
CA ALA A 204 -21.81 -31.42 -14.26
C ALA A 204 -21.28 -30.35 -13.32
N THR A 205 -21.12 -30.70 -12.06
CA THR A 205 -20.61 -29.78 -11.05
C THR A 205 -19.46 -30.43 -10.30
N ILE A 206 -18.47 -29.63 -9.94
CA ILE A 206 -17.41 -30.03 -9.03
C ILE A 206 -17.20 -28.97 -7.95
N ARG A 207 -16.94 -29.39 -6.71
CA ARG A 207 -16.66 -28.49 -5.58
C ARG A 207 -15.20 -28.58 -5.14
N GLY A 208 -14.69 -27.44 -4.68
CA GLY A 208 -13.43 -27.34 -3.95
C GLY A 208 -13.48 -28.12 -2.63
N LYS A 209 -12.30 -28.41 -2.07
CA LYS A 209 -12.17 -29.16 -0.81
C LYS A 209 -12.32 -28.25 0.40
N LYS A 210 -11.94 -26.97 0.27
CA LYS A 210 -11.99 -26.01 1.36
C LYS A 210 -13.40 -25.49 1.61
N GLU A 211 -13.63 -25.15 2.88
CA GLU A 211 -14.86 -24.51 3.36
C GLU A 211 -14.52 -23.07 3.77
N TYR A 212 -15.46 -22.16 3.50
CA TYR A 212 -15.28 -20.74 3.71
C TYR A 212 -16.43 -20.23 4.57
N TYR A 213 -16.10 -19.49 5.64
CA TYR A 213 -17.09 -18.93 6.56
C TYR A 213 -17.26 -17.42 6.40
N SER A 214 -16.14 -16.70 6.24
CA SER A 214 -16.14 -15.24 6.08
C SER A 214 -14.86 -14.76 5.38
N GLY A 215 -14.84 -13.50 4.95
CA GLY A 215 -13.68 -12.81 4.38
C GLY A 215 -13.60 -12.85 2.85
N THR A 216 -12.51 -12.30 2.32
CA THR A 216 -12.23 -12.23 0.88
C THR A 216 -11.26 -13.33 0.48
N HIS A 217 -11.67 -14.18 -0.46
CA HIS A 217 -10.88 -15.31 -0.95
C HIS A 217 -10.62 -15.12 -2.45
N ILE A 218 -9.36 -15.19 -2.84
CA ILE A 218 -8.95 -14.98 -4.24
C ILE A 218 -8.73 -16.33 -4.90
N PHE A 219 -9.43 -16.55 -6.01
CA PHE A 219 -9.27 -17.71 -6.86
C PHE A 219 -8.79 -17.26 -8.23
N ARG A 220 -7.92 -18.07 -8.85
CA ARG A 220 -7.47 -17.86 -10.23
C ARG A 220 -7.78 -19.11 -11.02
N PHE A 221 -8.53 -18.94 -12.11
CA PHE A 221 -8.87 -20.00 -13.04
C PHE A 221 -8.31 -19.66 -14.41
N GLN A 222 -7.83 -20.67 -15.12
CA GLN A 222 -7.46 -20.57 -16.53
C GLN A 222 -8.39 -21.50 -17.31
N ILE A 223 -9.11 -20.96 -18.30
CA ILE A 223 -9.98 -21.74 -19.19
C ILE A 223 -9.20 -22.03 -20.46
N GLU A 224 -8.76 -23.27 -20.63
CA GLU A 224 -7.99 -23.69 -21.82
C GLU A 224 -8.89 -24.00 -23.01
N LYS A 225 -10.04 -24.65 -22.75
CA LYS A 225 -11.01 -25.03 -23.77
C LYS A 225 -12.43 -24.90 -23.21
N LEU A 226 -13.31 -24.29 -24.00
CA LEU A 226 -14.73 -24.16 -23.66
C LEU A 226 -15.57 -24.74 -24.81
N GLY A 227 -16.47 -25.66 -24.48
CA GLY A 227 -17.38 -26.29 -25.44
C GLY A 227 -18.46 -25.35 -25.97
N ILE A 228 -19.30 -25.86 -26.88
CA ILE A 228 -20.49 -25.17 -27.37
C ILE A 228 -21.72 -25.90 -26.80
N PRO A 229 -22.66 -25.20 -26.13
CA PRO A 229 -22.67 -23.77 -25.86
C PRO A 229 -21.59 -23.34 -24.85
N LYS A 230 -21.09 -22.10 -25.00
CA LYS A 230 -20.04 -21.54 -24.15
C LYS A 230 -20.58 -21.15 -22.78
N TRP A 231 -20.93 -22.15 -21.97
CA TRP A 231 -21.53 -21.95 -20.67
C TRP A 231 -20.71 -22.65 -19.58
N VAL A 232 -20.35 -21.89 -18.56
CA VAL A 232 -19.69 -22.35 -17.34
C VAL A 232 -20.17 -21.47 -16.19
N PHE A 233 -20.33 -22.05 -15.02
CA PHE A 233 -20.74 -21.36 -13.81
C PHE A 233 -19.61 -21.40 -12.77
N PHE A 234 -19.29 -20.24 -12.19
CA PHE A 234 -18.38 -20.11 -11.06
C PHE A 234 -19.12 -19.46 -9.89
N GLY A 235 -19.08 -20.08 -8.73
CA GLY A 235 -19.78 -19.53 -7.58
C GLY A 235 -19.50 -20.21 -6.27
N ILE A 236 -20.14 -19.69 -5.24
CA ILE A 236 -20.16 -20.22 -3.88
C ILE A 236 -21.52 -20.83 -3.60
N ILE A 237 -21.52 -21.85 -2.74
CA ILE A 237 -22.72 -22.55 -2.32
C ILE A 237 -22.60 -22.97 -0.86
N SER A 238 -23.73 -23.04 -0.17
CA SER A 238 -23.78 -23.61 1.18
C SER A 238 -23.30 -25.06 1.21
N LYS A 239 -22.45 -25.39 2.19
CA LYS A 239 -21.96 -26.75 2.46
C LYS A 239 -23.09 -27.76 2.63
N ASN A 240 -24.23 -27.31 3.14
CA ASN A 240 -25.37 -28.16 3.50
C ASN A 240 -26.17 -28.63 2.28
N ILE A 241 -25.90 -28.11 1.09
CA ILE A 241 -26.57 -28.57 -0.14
C ILE A 241 -25.93 -29.89 -0.61
N PRO A 242 -26.72 -30.96 -0.83
CA PRO A 242 -26.22 -32.20 -1.42
C PRO A 242 -25.58 -31.96 -2.79
N SER A 243 -24.54 -32.73 -3.14
CA SER A 243 -23.95 -32.61 -4.48
C SER A 243 -24.93 -33.12 -5.53
N GLN A 244 -25.19 -32.31 -6.56
CA GLN A 244 -26.04 -32.67 -7.72
C GLN A 244 -25.47 -32.02 -8.99
N ALA A 245 -25.93 -32.45 -10.16
CA ALA A 245 -25.46 -31.92 -11.44
C ALA A 245 -25.80 -30.43 -11.64
N ASN A 246 -27.01 -30.02 -11.22
CA ASN A 246 -27.58 -28.71 -11.56
C ASN A 246 -27.51 -27.72 -10.38
N LEU A 247 -26.38 -27.68 -9.67
CA LEU A 247 -26.28 -26.98 -8.40
C LEU A 247 -26.55 -25.48 -8.48
N TYR A 248 -26.26 -24.87 -9.62
CA TYR A 248 -26.44 -23.45 -9.87
C TYR A 248 -27.88 -22.97 -9.70
N LYS A 249 -28.88 -23.86 -9.80
CA LYS A 249 -30.31 -23.55 -9.58
C LYS A 249 -30.75 -23.55 -8.11
N THR A 250 -29.85 -23.81 -7.17
CA THR A 250 -30.23 -23.91 -5.75
C THR A 250 -30.24 -22.53 -5.07
N PRO A 251 -31.17 -22.29 -4.13
CA PRO A 251 -31.40 -20.97 -3.55
C PRO A 251 -30.25 -20.43 -2.68
N THR A 252 -29.20 -21.22 -2.47
CA THR A 252 -28.01 -20.81 -1.69
C THR A 252 -26.80 -20.55 -2.58
N VAL A 253 -26.98 -20.52 -3.91
CA VAL A 253 -25.90 -20.26 -4.85
C VAL A 253 -25.80 -18.77 -5.14
N TYR A 254 -24.56 -18.31 -5.12
CA TYR A 254 -24.17 -17.00 -5.65
C TYR A 254 -22.99 -17.17 -6.57
N GLY A 255 -23.02 -16.50 -7.71
CA GLY A 255 -21.91 -16.61 -8.64
C GLY A 255 -22.16 -15.92 -9.96
N TRP A 256 -21.40 -16.36 -10.94
CA TRP A 256 -21.35 -15.80 -12.27
C TRP A 256 -21.32 -16.92 -13.29
N ALA A 257 -22.10 -16.78 -14.35
CA ALA A 257 -22.08 -17.67 -15.49
C ALA A 257 -21.64 -16.91 -16.75
N GLY A 258 -21.38 -17.67 -17.83
CA GLY A 258 -21.19 -17.11 -19.16
C GLY A 258 -22.26 -16.08 -19.55
N HIS A 259 -21.93 -15.22 -20.52
CA HIS A 259 -22.79 -14.11 -20.96
C HIS A 259 -23.05 -13.02 -19.91
N HIS A 260 -22.13 -12.82 -18.96
CA HIS A 260 -22.22 -11.80 -17.91
C HIS A 260 -23.41 -11.98 -16.96
N GLN A 261 -23.93 -13.19 -16.82
CA GLN A 261 -25.07 -13.48 -15.97
C GLN A 261 -24.61 -13.62 -14.51
N VAL A 262 -25.23 -12.85 -13.62
CA VAL A 262 -24.97 -12.93 -12.17
C VAL A 262 -26.10 -13.74 -11.54
N TRP A 263 -25.74 -14.78 -10.80
CA TRP A 263 -26.69 -15.62 -10.08
C TRP A 263 -26.76 -15.19 -8.62
N LEU A 264 -27.95 -14.84 -8.15
CA LEU A 264 -28.24 -14.50 -6.77
C LEU A 264 -29.35 -15.42 -6.26
N ASN A 265 -29.07 -16.17 -5.19
CA ASN A 265 -30.01 -17.16 -4.65
C ASN A 265 -30.51 -18.15 -5.71
N GLY A 266 -29.64 -18.60 -6.61
CA GLY A 266 -30.01 -19.57 -7.65
C GLY A 266 -30.89 -19.03 -8.78
N PHE A 267 -31.05 -17.71 -8.90
CA PHE A 267 -31.73 -17.04 -10.02
C PHE A 267 -30.77 -16.06 -10.73
N HIS A 268 -30.91 -15.86 -12.04
CA HIS A 268 -30.12 -14.94 -12.86
C HIS A 268 -31.01 -13.96 -13.63
#